data_AF-A0AAN8FNM2-F1
#
_entry.id   AF-A0AAN8FNM2-F1
#
_cell.length_a   1.000
_cell.length_b   1.000
_cell.length_c   1.000
_cell.angle_alpha   90.00
_cell.angle_beta   90.00
_cell.angle_gamma   90.00
#
_symmetry.space_group_name_H-M   'P 1'
#
loop_
_entity.id
_entity.type
_entity.pdbx_description
1 polymer ?
#
loop_
_entity_poly.entity_id
_entity_poly.type
_entity_poly.pdbx_seq_one_letter_code
_entity_poly.pdbx_strand_id
1 'polypeptide(L)'
;MRLILLLLLMAVSTRALNLGNIGENLSKKVKETLGTAKENLGKVKPFLKKGIFLRGSKKQQPQSLRRRQTEEIMDSIEENGQRTKRQAFKDSAYPNITWLEGVVFYRFDESADYYSRKVFEIATRQWQEASCIDFTWDKDNKAENSIVLIKEQGCWSYVGRVGGNQPLSLGDGCDQAGIAAHELGHTLGLFHTMSRYDRDTFMTPVIENVEDKSAQCQNGGFPHPRNGSECICPSGYGGALCNERPKGCGQTYMAKETRQYLIDRLGFPSNIRDEFPFCNHWIEAPEGKKIEVKISSIPYGFAHDGCILGGVEIKSNKDQIPTGYRFCLHNDRNTVLVSGSNRVPVITFNRFNQQQVILEYKIAS
;
A
#
# COMPACT_ATOMS: atom_id res chain seq x y z
N MET A 1 -22.70 61.11 62.37
CA MET A 1 -21.75 60.76 61.30
C MET A 1 -20.66 59.75 61.67
N ARG A 2 -20.24 59.59 62.94
CA ARG A 2 -19.18 58.61 63.31
C ARG A 2 -19.63 57.15 63.47
N LEU A 3 -20.93 56.87 63.67
CA LEU A 3 -21.44 55.49 63.83
C LEU A 3 -21.62 54.73 62.49
N ILE A 4 -21.95 55.46 61.41
CA ILE A 4 -22.20 54.88 60.08
C ILE A 4 -20.87 54.51 59.39
N LEU A 5 -19.81 55.29 59.63
CA LEU A 5 -18.47 55.01 59.09
C LEU A 5 -17.83 53.77 59.74
N LEU A 6 -18.08 53.52 61.04
CA LEU A 6 -17.60 52.32 61.73
C LEU A 6 -18.29 51.03 61.23
N LEU A 7 -19.60 51.08 60.97
CA LEU A 7 -20.36 49.94 60.45
C LEU A 7 -19.96 49.59 59.00
N LEU A 8 -19.66 50.59 58.17
CA LEU A 8 -19.12 50.37 56.82
C LEU A 8 -17.70 49.81 56.82
N LEU A 9 -16.82 50.26 57.73
CA LEU A 9 -15.46 49.71 57.88
C LEU A 9 -15.47 48.27 58.41
N MET A 10 -16.39 47.93 59.32
CA MET A 10 -16.54 46.54 59.80
C MET A 10 -17.15 45.61 58.74
N ALA A 11 -18.06 46.09 57.89
CA ALA A 11 -18.64 45.33 56.77
C ALA A 11 -17.64 45.10 55.61
N VAL A 12 -16.75 46.06 55.34
CA VAL A 12 -15.67 45.92 54.34
C VAL A 12 -14.57 44.99 54.85
N SER A 13 -14.23 45.08 56.14
CA SER A 13 -13.25 44.18 56.78
C SER A 13 -13.73 42.72 56.82
N THR A 14 -15.00 42.48 57.18
CA THR A 14 -15.59 41.13 57.19
C THR A 14 -15.75 40.53 55.79
N ARG A 15 -16.05 41.33 54.76
CA ARG A 15 -16.05 40.84 53.35
C ARG A 15 -14.65 40.55 52.82
N ALA A 16 -13.64 41.34 53.19
CA ALA A 16 -12.24 41.09 52.82
C ALA A 16 -11.66 39.84 53.49
N LEU A 17 -11.97 39.61 54.78
CA LEU A 17 -11.62 38.38 55.50
C LEU A 17 -12.29 37.13 54.89
N ASN A 18 -13.54 37.24 54.42
CA ASN A 18 -14.24 36.13 53.77
C ASN A 18 -13.64 35.79 52.38
N LEU A 19 -13.25 36.81 51.59
CA LEU A 19 -12.58 36.60 50.30
C LEU A 19 -11.16 36.02 50.45
N GLY A 20 -10.41 36.44 51.48
CA GLY A 20 -9.11 35.86 51.84
C GLY A 20 -9.22 34.39 52.24
N ASN A 21 -10.18 34.04 53.11
CA ASN A 21 -10.45 32.65 53.50
C ASN A 21 -10.95 31.78 52.35
N ILE A 22 -11.70 32.34 51.40
CA ILE A 22 -12.12 31.64 50.17
C ILE A 22 -10.91 31.40 49.26
N GLY A 23 -10.03 32.40 49.08
CA GLY A 23 -8.82 32.28 48.27
C GLY A 23 -7.80 31.28 48.83
N GLU A 24 -7.60 31.26 50.15
CA GLU A 24 -6.74 30.26 50.81
C GLU A 24 -7.34 28.86 50.76
N ASN A 25 -8.65 28.71 50.98
CA ASN A 25 -9.31 27.41 50.82
C ASN A 25 -9.29 26.91 49.37
N LEU A 26 -9.47 27.79 48.38
CA LEU A 26 -9.38 27.42 46.97
C LEU A 26 -7.95 27.02 46.60
N SER A 27 -6.94 27.78 47.06
CA SER A 27 -5.53 27.46 46.83
C SER A 27 -5.13 26.13 47.48
N LYS A 28 -5.59 25.89 48.71
CA LYS A 28 -5.36 24.63 49.42
C LYS A 28 -6.04 23.46 48.69
N LYS A 29 -7.27 23.63 48.24
CA LYS A 29 -8.03 22.59 47.52
C LYS A 29 -7.48 22.34 46.12
N VAL A 30 -6.95 23.35 45.43
CA VAL A 30 -6.23 23.22 44.16
C VAL A 30 -4.89 22.50 44.37
N LYS A 31 -4.14 22.82 45.43
CA LYS A 31 -2.89 22.13 45.78
C LYS A 31 -3.11 20.68 46.20
N GLU A 32 -4.16 20.39 46.96
CA GLU A 32 -4.59 19.02 47.28
C GLU A 32 -5.00 18.30 46.00
N THR A 33 -5.84 18.89 45.15
CA THR A 33 -6.28 18.27 43.89
C THR A 33 -5.11 18.03 42.93
N LEU A 34 -4.15 18.96 42.82
CA LEU A 34 -2.92 18.80 42.04
C LEU A 34 -1.96 17.78 42.65
N GLY A 35 -1.90 17.71 43.98
CA GLY A 35 -1.14 16.70 44.73
C GLY A 35 -1.67 15.31 44.46
N THR A 36 -2.98 15.11 44.63
CA THR A 36 -3.67 13.86 44.34
C THR A 36 -3.60 13.50 42.85
N ALA A 37 -3.68 14.49 41.94
CA ALA A 37 -3.50 14.27 40.50
C ALA A 37 -2.06 13.87 40.16
N LYS A 38 -1.03 14.47 40.77
CA LYS A 38 0.37 14.08 40.60
C LYS A 38 0.68 12.71 41.21
N GLU A 39 0.10 12.38 42.35
CA GLU A 39 0.24 11.07 42.99
C GLU A 39 -0.47 9.98 42.16
N ASN A 40 -1.66 10.28 41.61
CA ASN A 40 -2.35 9.40 40.67
C ASN A 40 -1.58 9.28 39.35
N LEU A 41 -0.97 10.34 38.81
CA LEU A 41 -0.08 10.25 37.65
C LEU A 41 1.17 9.40 37.95
N GLY A 42 1.72 9.51 39.16
CA GLY A 42 2.83 8.69 39.64
C GLY A 42 2.46 7.21 39.79
N LYS A 43 1.23 6.93 40.24
CA LYS A 43 0.66 5.58 40.34
C LYS A 43 0.25 4.99 38.99
N VAL A 44 -0.10 5.82 38.00
CA VAL A 44 -0.49 5.41 36.64
C VAL A 44 0.72 5.30 35.68
N LYS A 45 1.82 6.02 35.91
CA LYS A 45 3.07 5.93 35.14
C LYS A 45 3.60 4.49 34.96
N PRO A 46 3.57 3.61 35.99
CA PRO A 46 3.92 2.20 35.84
C PRO A 46 2.95 1.40 34.95
N PHE A 47 1.66 1.74 34.95
CA PHE A 47 0.62 1.12 34.10
C PHE A 47 0.63 1.66 32.67
N LEU A 48 1.13 2.87 32.42
CA LEU A 48 1.42 3.37 31.07
C LEU A 48 2.71 2.75 30.50
N LYS A 49 3.72 2.48 31.34
CA LYS A 49 4.94 1.75 30.95
C LYS A 49 4.71 0.25 30.74
N LYS A 50 3.65 -0.34 31.31
CA LYS A 50 3.20 -1.71 31.06
C LYS A 50 1.80 -1.66 30.43
N GLY A 51 1.75 -1.51 29.11
CA GLY A 51 0.53 -1.35 28.33
C GLY A 51 -0.66 -2.15 28.85
N ILE A 52 -1.77 -1.45 29.09
CA ILE A 52 -3.06 -2.02 29.48
C ILE A 52 -3.53 -2.93 28.35
N PHE A 53 -3.35 -4.23 28.54
CA PHE A 53 -3.89 -5.28 27.69
C PHE A 53 -5.30 -5.60 28.21
N LEU A 54 -6.32 -4.96 27.66
CA LEU A 54 -7.69 -5.42 27.83
C LEU A 54 -7.81 -6.77 27.10
N ARG A 55 -7.87 -7.86 27.87
CA ARG A 55 -8.31 -9.18 27.38
C ARG A 55 -9.79 -9.03 26.96
N GLY A 56 -10.00 -8.79 25.68
CA GLY A 56 -11.30 -8.85 25.01
C GLY A 56 -11.16 -9.63 23.72
N SER A 57 -11.85 -10.78 23.66
CA SER A 57 -12.29 -11.53 22.47
C SER A 57 -11.52 -11.38 21.15
N LYS A 58 -10.93 -12.50 20.71
CA LYS A 58 -10.42 -12.80 19.36
C LYS A 58 -11.23 -12.12 18.24
N LYS A 59 -10.79 -10.97 17.75
CA LYS A 59 -11.03 -10.43 16.40
C LYS A 59 -9.85 -9.51 16.07
N GLN A 60 -9.40 -9.59 14.81
CA GLN A 60 -8.13 -9.11 14.28
C GLN A 60 -7.72 -7.72 14.81
N GLN A 61 -6.56 -7.65 15.46
CA GLN A 61 -5.88 -6.38 15.76
C GLN A 61 -5.13 -5.89 14.52
N PRO A 62 -5.20 -4.59 14.16
CA PRO A 62 -4.31 -4.02 13.16
C PRO A 62 -2.87 -4.08 13.67
N GLN A 63 -1.92 -4.20 12.74
CA GLN A 63 -0.48 -4.34 12.97
C GLN A 63 0.10 -3.14 13.74
N SER A 64 -0.11 -3.12 15.07
CA SER A 64 0.81 -2.45 15.97
C SER A 64 2.02 -3.36 16.14
N LEU A 65 3.22 -2.85 15.86
CA LEU A 65 4.47 -3.57 16.10
C LEU A 65 4.47 -4.07 17.54
N ARG A 66 4.81 -5.35 17.75
CA ARG A 66 4.95 -5.88 19.11
C ARG A 66 6.07 -5.11 19.81
N ARG A 67 5.90 -4.83 21.12
CA ARG A 67 6.87 -4.09 21.95
C ARG A 67 8.33 -4.52 21.72
N ARG A 68 8.56 -5.83 21.59
CA ARG A 68 9.87 -6.43 21.31
C ARG A 68 10.46 -6.00 19.97
N GLN A 69 9.65 -5.89 18.92
CA GLN A 69 10.08 -5.39 17.60
C GLN A 69 10.36 -3.89 17.66
N THR A 70 9.62 -3.12 18.46
CA THR A 70 9.91 -1.70 18.69
C THR A 70 11.22 -1.52 19.44
N GLU A 71 11.48 -2.32 20.48
CA GLU A 71 12.73 -2.32 21.24
C GLU A 71 13.91 -2.72 20.34
N GLU A 72 13.80 -3.81 19.56
CA GLU A 72 14.84 -4.24 18.60
C GLU A 72 15.13 -3.17 17.51
N ILE A 73 14.11 -2.43 17.06
CA ILE A 73 14.29 -1.32 16.11
C ILE A 73 15.00 -0.13 16.80
N MET A 74 14.67 0.18 18.04
CA MET A 74 15.31 1.27 18.79
C MET A 74 16.77 0.93 19.11
N ASP A 75 17.06 -0.30 19.51
CA ASP A 75 18.43 -0.77 19.76
C ASP A 75 19.26 -0.74 18.47
N SER A 76 18.67 -1.10 17.32
CA SER A 76 19.33 -0.99 16.02
C SER A 76 19.61 0.46 15.56
N ILE A 77 18.94 1.46 16.15
CA ILE A 77 19.17 2.88 15.89
C ILE A 77 20.41 3.37 16.66
N GLU A 78 20.69 2.81 17.84
CA GLU A 78 21.83 3.20 18.67
C GLU A 78 23.16 2.62 18.16
N GLU A 79 23.16 1.45 17.52
CA GLU A 79 24.39 0.76 17.10
C GLU A 79 24.90 1.12 15.70
N ASN A 80 24.04 1.60 14.78
CA ASN A 80 24.44 1.97 13.42
C ASN A 80 23.60 3.16 12.94
N GLY A 81 24.11 4.37 13.16
CA GLY A 81 23.45 5.66 12.89
C GLY A 81 23.07 5.98 11.43
N GLN A 82 22.92 4.99 10.54
CA GLN A 82 22.41 5.15 9.18
C GLN A 82 21.33 4.10 8.87
N ARG A 83 20.14 4.32 9.39
CA ARG A 83 18.93 3.75 8.78
C ARG A 83 18.72 4.43 7.43
N THR A 84 18.67 3.67 6.34
CA THR A 84 18.00 4.12 5.11
C THR A 84 16.58 4.49 5.48
N LYS A 85 16.29 5.81 5.52
CA LYS A 85 14.99 6.33 5.94
C LYS A 85 13.92 5.58 5.13
N ARG A 86 12.91 5.02 5.81
CA ARG A 86 11.75 4.45 5.13
C ARG A 86 11.06 5.63 4.43
N GLN A 87 11.33 5.80 3.14
CA GLN A 87 10.85 6.94 2.39
C GLN A 87 9.38 6.71 2.03
N ALA A 88 8.57 7.77 2.12
CA ALA A 88 7.31 7.84 1.41
C ALA A 88 7.56 7.51 -0.06
N PHE A 89 6.66 6.76 -0.68
CA PHE A 89 6.82 6.33 -2.07
C PHE A 89 6.98 7.56 -2.98
N LYS A 90 8.07 7.61 -3.74
CA LYS A 90 8.34 8.64 -4.75
C LYS A 90 8.54 7.95 -6.08
N ASP A 91 7.62 8.17 -7.01
CA ASP A 91 7.69 7.63 -8.37
C ASP A 91 7.86 8.78 -9.36
N SER A 92 8.72 8.58 -10.36
CA SER A 92 8.86 9.45 -11.54
C SER A 92 7.54 9.68 -12.28
N ALA A 93 6.60 8.75 -12.22
CA ALA A 93 5.26 8.90 -12.78
C ALA A 93 4.31 9.74 -11.90
N TYR A 94 4.69 10.01 -10.65
CA TYR A 94 3.87 10.71 -9.65
C TYR A 94 4.70 11.74 -8.87
N PRO A 95 5.19 12.81 -9.52
CA PRO A 95 6.13 13.76 -8.91
C PRO A 95 5.53 14.61 -7.77
N ASN A 96 4.20 14.69 -7.65
CA ASN A 96 3.49 15.66 -6.81
C ASN A 96 2.66 15.07 -5.66
N ILE A 97 2.91 13.80 -5.29
CA ILE A 97 2.13 13.08 -4.27
C ILE A 97 2.60 13.32 -2.83
N THR A 98 3.69 14.05 -2.63
CA THR A 98 4.16 14.44 -1.29
C THR A 98 3.72 15.85 -0.95
N TRP A 99 3.46 16.10 0.33
CA TRP A 99 3.16 17.44 0.83
C TRP A 99 4.38 18.34 0.72
N LEU A 100 4.19 19.55 0.16
CA LEU A 100 5.25 20.51 -0.08
C LEU A 100 5.85 20.96 1.26
N GLU A 101 7.18 20.98 1.34
CA GLU A 101 7.94 21.44 2.51
C GLU A 101 7.63 20.69 3.83
N GLY A 102 6.93 19.55 3.75
CA GLY A 102 6.52 18.79 4.94
C GLY A 102 5.37 19.41 5.72
N VAL A 103 4.70 20.44 5.19
CA VAL A 103 3.56 21.10 5.84
C VAL A 103 2.25 20.50 5.33
N VAL A 104 1.40 20.08 6.27
CA VAL A 104 0.10 19.48 6.00
C VAL A 104 -0.98 20.29 6.70
N PHE A 105 -1.77 21.02 5.92
CA PHE A 105 -2.92 21.73 6.47
C PHE A 105 -4.06 20.78 6.75
N TYR A 106 -4.80 20.99 7.84
CA TYR A 106 -5.99 20.21 8.16
C TYR A 106 -7.15 21.07 8.65
N ARG A 107 -8.36 20.52 8.50
CA ARG A 107 -9.65 21.12 8.86
C ARG A 107 -10.55 20.04 9.45
N PHE A 108 -11.60 20.49 10.14
CA PHE A 108 -12.62 19.60 10.70
C PHE A 108 -13.96 19.87 10.02
N ASP A 109 -14.54 18.82 9.43
CA ASP A 109 -15.92 18.85 8.98
C ASP A 109 -16.89 18.84 10.18
N GLU A 110 -18.13 19.25 9.94
CA GLU A 110 -19.19 19.21 10.95
C GLU A 110 -19.49 17.79 11.44
N SER A 111 -19.31 16.77 10.59
CA SER A 111 -19.47 15.36 10.95
C SER A 111 -18.45 14.87 11.98
N ALA A 112 -17.26 15.47 12.06
CA ALA A 112 -16.22 15.05 12.99
C ALA A 112 -16.62 15.40 14.42
N ASP A 113 -16.85 14.38 15.25
CA ASP A 113 -17.23 14.54 16.65
C ASP A 113 -16.04 14.92 17.56
N TYR A 114 -16.33 15.13 18.85
CA TYR A 114 -15.30 15.49 19.83
C TYR A 114 -14.16 14.46 19.91
N TYR A 115 -14.48 13.17 19.88
CA TYR A 115 -13.50 12.11 20.08
C TYR A 115 -12.57 11.95 18.88
N SER A 116 -13.12 11.89 17.67
CA SER A 116 -12.35 11.83 16.41
C SER A 116 -11.41 13.04 16.28
N ARG A 117 -11.88 14.26 16.56
CA ARG A 117 -11.03 15.46 16.59
C ARG A 117 -9.90 15.34 17.60
N LYS A 118 -10.19 14.87 18.81
CA LYS A 118 -9.17 14.74 19.88
C LYS A 118 -8.10 13.71 19.54
N VAL A 119 -8.47 12.55 19.01
CA VAL A 119 -7.47 11.53 18.64
C VAL A 119 -6.66 11.94 17.41
N PHE A 120 -7.28 12.66 16.48
CA PHE A 120 -6.57 13.27 15.35
C PHE A 120 -5.50 14.26 15.83
N GLU A 121 -5.85 15.19 16.71
CA GLU A 121 -4.90 16.16 17.31
C GLU A 121 -3.76 15.47 18.08
N ILE A 122 -4.05 14.37 18.78
CA ILE A 122 -3.01 13.58 19.46
C ILE A 122 -2.07 12.94 18.44
N ALA A 123 -2.61 12.38 17.36
CA ALA A 123 -1.84 11.68 16.35
C ALA A 123 -0.99 12.63 15.48
N THR A 124 -1.50 13.82 15.13
CA THR A 124 -0.70 14.85 14.43
C THR A 124 0.49 15.28 15.28
N ARG A 125 0.28 15.49 16.58
CA ARG A 125 1.36 15.82 17.51
C ARG A 125 2.40 14.70 17.61
N GLN A 126 1.99 13.43 17.61
CA GLN A 126 2.95 12.30 17.60
C GLN A 126 3.84 12.31 16.36
N TRP A 127 3.27 12.62 15.18
CA TRP A 127 4.05 12.76 13.96
C TRP A 127 5.00 13.95 14.00
N GLN A 128 4.54 15.12 14.49
CA GLN A 128 5.36 16.32 14.65
C GLN A 128 6.52 16.12 15.65
N GLU A 129 6.30 15.39 16.74
CA GLU A 129 7.35 15.11 17.74
C GLU A 129 8.40 14.12 17.23
N ALA A 130 8.03 13.21 16.33
CA ALA A 130 8.89 12.13 15.85
C ALA A 130 9.49 12.37 14.45
N SER A 131 9.12 13.47 13.78
CA SER A 131 9.53 13.76 12.40
C SER A 131 9.63 15.26 12.13
N CYS A 132 9.97 15.62 10.90
CA CYS A 132 9.98 17.01 10.43
C CYS A 132 8.66 17.42 9.75
N ILE A 133 7.61 16.61 9.87
CA ILE A 133 6.29 16.93 9.31
C ILE A 133 5.59 17.90 10.25
N ASP A 134 4.97 18.93 9.67
CA ASP A 134 4.22 19.93 10.41
C ASP A 134 2.73 19.90 10.04
N PHE A 135 1.87 19.62 11.02
CA PHE A 135 0.42 19.63 10.83
C PHE A 135 -0.13 20.95 11.34
N THR A 136 -0.69 21.75 10.42
CA THR A 136 -1.20 23.09 10.72
C THR A 136 -2.72 23.14 10.58
N TRP A 137 -3.40 23.63 11.62
CA TRP A 137 -4.85 23.83 11.56
C TRP A 137 -5.19 25.05 10.71
N ASP A 138 -5.87 24.83 9.58
CA ASP A 138 -6.36 25.88 8.69
C ASP A 138 -7.77 26.32 9.09
N LYS A 139 -7.83 27.21 10.09
CA LYS A 139 -9.09 27.74 10.65
C LYS A 139 -9.93 28.54 9.65
N ASP A 140 -9.27 29.28 8.77
CA ASP A 140 -9.91 30.23 7.86
C ASP A 140 -10.22 29.60 6.50
N ASN A 141 -9.94 28.30 6.33
CA ASN A 141 -10.13 27.57 5.09
C ASN A 141 -9.39 28.19 3.88
N LYS A 142 -8.18 28.72 4.10
CA LYS A 142 -7.39 29.42 3.08
C LYS A 142 -6.39 28.55 2.34
N ALA A 143 -6.01 27.41 2.91
CA ALA A 143 -5.09 26.49 2.25
C ALA A 143 -5.71 25.92 0.97
N GLU A 144 -4.95 25.91 -0.12
CA GLU A 144 -5.36 25.29 -1.38
C GLU A 144 -5.49 23.76 -1.23
N ASN A 145 -4.63 23.17 -0.42
CA ASN A 145 -4.58 21.73 -0.19
C ASN A 145 -4.68 21.47 1.32
N SER A 146 -5.64 20.65 1.73
CA SER A 146 -5.81 20.30 3.15
C SER A 146 -6.44 18.94 3.36
N ILE A 147 -6.19 18.35 4.53
CA ILE A 147 -6.96 17.20 5.02
C ILE A 147 -8.25 17.70 5.64
N VAL A 148 -9.38 17.10 5.28
CA VAL A 148 -10.66 17.34 5.96
C VAL A 148 -11.00 16.11 6.77
N LEU A 149 -10.91 16.20 8.10
CA LEU A 149 -11.35 15.11 8.96
C LEU A 149 -12.88 15.05 8.94
N ILE A 150 -13.40 13.88 8.56
CA ILE A 150 -14.82 13.55 8.50
C ILE A 150 -15.11 12.30 9.35
N LYS A 151 -16.39 12.07 9.64
CA LYS A 151 -16.85 10.85 10.30
C LYS A 151 -17.77 10.04 9.39
N GLU A 152 -17.16 9.20 8.55
CA GLU A 152 -17.87 8.26 7.68
C GLU A 152 -17.75 6.82 8.20
N GLN A 153 -18.23 5.84 7.41
CA GLN A 153 -18.07 4.43 7.71
C GLN A 153 -16.60 4.01 7.55
N GLY A 154 -16.03 3.48 8.63
CA GLY A 154 -14.65 2.96 8.66
C GLY A 154 -13.56 4.01 8.87
N CYS A 155 -12.33 3.51 8.96
CA CYS A 155 -11.10 4.30 9.09
C CYS A 155 -10.33 4.23 7.77
N TRP A 156 -10.10 5.36 7.13
CA TRP A 156 -9.38 5.40 5.85
C TRP A 156 -8.85 6.80 5.52
N SER A 157 -7.82 6.86 4.69
CA SER A 157 -7.30 8.07 4.07
C SER A 157 -6.76 7.77 2.67
N TYR A 158 -6.62 8.81 1.84
CA TYR A 158 -5.84 8.72 0.61
C TYR A 158 -4.35 8.53 0.91
N VAL A 159 -3.65 7.84 0.00
CA VAL A 159 -2.20 7.69 0.10
C VAL A 159 -1.50 8.87 -0.57
N GLY A 160 -0.89 9.74 0.24
CA GLY A 160 -0.22 10.96 -0.20
C GLY A 160 -1.16 12.15 -0.40
N ARG A 161 -0.59 13.22 -0.99
CA ARG A 161 -1.30 14.43 -1.39
C ARG A 161 -1.95 14.22 -2.76
N VAL A 162 -3.28 14.23 -2.79
CA VAL A 162 -4.08 14.10 -4.03
C VAL A 162 -4.24 15.45 -4.72
N GLY A 163 -4.33 16.53 -3.93
CA GLY A 163 -4.64 17.87 -4.41
C GLY A 163 -6.02 18.34 -3.92
N GLY A 164 -6.15 19.64 -3.64
CA GLY A 164 -7.37 20.20 -3.06
C GLY A 164 -7.62 19.74 -1.62
N ASN A 165 -8.89 19.83 -1.21
CA ASN A 165 -9.33 19.34 0.09
C ASN A 165 -9.62 17.84 -0.01
N GLN A 166 -8.84 17.01 0.68
CA GLN A 166 -8.99 15.56 0.66
C GLN A 166 -9.53 15.04 2.00
N PRO A 167 -10.56 14.18 2.00
CA PRO A 167 -11.12 13.63 3.23
C PRO A 167 -10.21 12.58 3.87
N LEU A 168 -10.27 12.52 5.20
CA LEU A 168 -9.77 11.43 6.03
C LEU A 168 -10.89 11.03 6.99
N SER A 169 -11.31 9.78 6.98
CA SER A 169 -12.39 9.30 7.83
C SER A 169 -11.85 8.67 9.12
N LEU A 170 -12.33 9.17 10.26
CA LEU A 170 -12.26 8.47 11.54
C LEU A 170 -13.68 8.17 12.01
N GLY A 171 -14.25 7.10 11.45
CA GLY A 171 -15.57 6.58 11.78
C GLY A 171 -15.69 5.97 13.18
N ASP A 172 -16.82 5.31 13.42
CA ASP A 172 -17.05 4.59 14.68
C ASP A 172 -16.02 3.45 14.88
N GLY A 173 -15.37 3.43 16.05
CA GLY A 173 -14.30 2.48 16.38
C GLY A 173 -12.90 2.91 15.93
N CYS A 174 -12.76 4.08 15.28
CA CYS A 174 -11.47 4.66 14.87
C CYS A 174 -10.90 5.63 15.91
N ASP A 175 -11.49 5.73 17.09
CA ASP A 175 -11.21 6.66 18.19
C ASP A 175 -9.96 6.26 19.01
N GLN A 176 -8.94 5.74 18.35
CA GLN A 176 -7.65 5.40 18.95
C GLN A 176 -6.54 6.21 18.27
N ALA A 177 -5.65 6.81 19.07
CA ALA A 177 -4.53 7.60 18.55
C ALA A 177 -3.65 6.81 17.57
N GLY A 178 -3.46 5.50 17.80
CA GLY A 178 -2.71 4.63 16.88
C GLY A 178 -3.40 4.44 15.52
N ILE A 179 -4.73 4.38 15.49
CA ILE A 179 -5.52 4.30 14.24
C ILE A 179 -5.45 5.64 13.52
N ALA A 180 -5.68 6.75 14.22
CA ALA A 180 -5.53 8.08 13.64
C ALA A 180 -4.11 8.32 13.08
N ALA A 181 -3.07 7.86 13.79
CA ALA A 181 -1.69 7.94 13.32
C ALA A 181 -1.44 7.08 12.07
N HIS A 182 -2.09 5.92 11.97
CA HIS A 182 -2.05 5.05 10.79
C HIS A 182 -2.66 5.76 9.56
N GLU A 183 -3.85 6.33 9.70
CA GLU A 183 -4.51 7.07 8.61
C GLU A 183 -3.73 8.32 8.21
N LEU A 184 -3.13 9.03 9.17
CA LEU A 184 -2.19 10.12 8.87
C LEU A 184 -0.94 9.62 8.14
N GLY A 185 -0.46 8.41 8.45
CA GLY A 185 0.62 7.75 7.72
C GLY A 185 0.27 7.55 6.24
N HIS A 186 -0.96 7.12 5.95
CA HIS A 186 -1.46 7.08 4.57
C HIS A 186 -1.43 8.46 3.92
N THR A 187 -1.94 9.49 4.59
CA THR A 187 -1.88 10.86 4.04
C THR A 187 -0.47 11.35 3.72
N LEU A 188 0.53 10.90 4.47
CA LEU A 188 1.94 11.21 4.24
C LEU A 188 2.58 10.38 3.12
N GLY A 189 1.85 9.44 2.52
CA GLY A 189 2.32 8.62 1.40
C GLY A 189 2.86 7.25 1.81
N LEU A 190 2.52 6.76 3.00
CA LEU A 190 2.92 5.43 3.46
C LEU A 190 1.86 4.40 3.06
N PHE A 191 2.28 3.39 2.31
CA PHE A 191 1.49 2.20 2.05
C PHE A 191 1.60 1.22 3.23
N HIS A 192 0.68 0.25 3.29
CA HIS A 192 0.81 -0.82 4.27
C HIS A 192 2.11 -1.60 4.07
N THR A 193 2.77 -1.94 5.18
CA THR A 193 4.14 -2.49 5.12
C THR A 193 4.21 -3.85 4.45
N MET A 194 3.12 -4.65 4.49
CA MET A 194 3.05 -5.91 3.74
C MET A 194 2.92 -5.72 2.23
N SER A 195 2.83 -4.51 1.70
CA SER A 195 2.81 -4.26 0.25
C SER A 195 4.21 -3.99 -0.32
N ARG A 196 5.25 -4.05 0.50
CA ARG A 196 6.63 -3.85 0.04
C ARG A 196 7.05 -4.97 -0.92
N TYR A 197 7.89 -4.62 -1.89
CA TYR A 197 8.44 -5.57 -2.87
C TYR A 197 9.29 -6.66 -2.21
N ASP A 198 9.96 -6.36 -1.09
CA ASP A 198 10.82 -7.27 -0.33
C ASP A 198 10.08 -8.01 0.80
N ARG A 199 8.75 -7.91 0.86
CA ARG A 199 7.95 -8.50 1.95
C ARG A 199 8.20 -10.00 2.13
N ASP A 200 8.43 -10.72 1.04
CA ASP A 200 8.50 -12.18 1.02
C ASP A 200 9.78 -12.71 1.70
N THR A 201 10.74 -11.83 1.99
CA THR A 201 11.92 -12.13 2.84
C THR A 201 11.60 -12.11 4.34
N PHE A 202 10.54 -11.40 4.74
CA PHE A 202 10.21 -11.17 6.16
C PHE A 202 8.88 -11.82 6.59
N MET A 203 7.98 -12.09 5.64
CA MET A 203 6.70 -12.72 5.90
C MET A 203 6.23 -13.53 4.70
N THR A 204 5.49 -14.61 4.96
CA THR A 204 4.77 -15.36 3.93
C THR A 204 3.27 -15.25 4.21
N PRO A 205 2.48 -14.63 3.32
CA PRO A 205 1.04 -14.52 3.53
C PRO A 205 0.39 -15.91 3.38
N VAL A 206 -0.43 -16.31 4.35
CA VAL A 206 -1.26 -17.52 4.24
C VAL A 206 -2.56 -17.13 3.55
N ILE A 207 -2.53 -17.15 2.22
CA ILE A 207 -3.62 -16.64 1.36
C ILE A 207 -4.95 -17.35 1.64
N GLU A 208 -4.91 -18.62 2.01
CA GLU A 208 -6.07 -19.44 2.39
C GLU A 208 -6.89 -18.85 3.56
N ASN A 209 -6.29 -17.98 4.38
CA ASN A 209 -6.92 -17.38 5.56
C ASN A 209 -7.43 -15.94 5.32
N VAL A 210 -7.34 -15.43 4.08
CA VAL A 210 -7.89 -14.11 3.72
C VAL A 210 -9.38 -14.28 3.39
N GLU A 211 -10.26 -13.46 3.98
CA GLU A 211 -11.70 -13.57 3.77
C GLU A 211 -12.08 -13.49 2.27
N ASP A 212 -12.77 -14.54 1.82
CA ASP A 212 -12.92 -14.95 0.43
C ASP A 212 -14.07 -14.19 -0.27
N LYS A 213 -13.86 -12.90 -0.56
CA LYS A 213 -14.65 -12.16 -1.55
C LYS A 213 -13.88 -11.86 -2.84
N SER A 214 -12.67 -12.41 -2.94
CA SER A 214 -11.77 -12.20 -4.05
C SER A 214 -11.85 -13.36 -5.04
N ALA A 215 -11.70 -13.04 -6.31
CA ALA A 215 -11.65 -13.99 -7.40
C ALA A 215 -10.56 -15.04 -7.15
N GLN A 216 -10.91 -16.31 -7.34
CA GLN A 216 -9.99 -17.44 -7.25
C GLN A 216 -9.14 -17.48 -8.53
N CYS A 217 -8.08 -16.69 -8.53
CA CYS A 217 -7.21 -16.49 -9.68
C CYS A 217 -6.36 -17.72 -9.97
N GLN A 218 -6.21 -18.05 -11.26
CA GLN A 218 -5.40 -19.18 -11.73
C GLN A 218 -4.09 -18.71 -12.37
N ASN A 219 -3.19 -19.65 -12.66
CA ASN A 219 -1.94 -19.41 -13.39
C ASN A 219 -1.06 -18.27 -12.81
N GLY A 220 -1.13 -18.05 -11.49
CA GLY A 220 -0.36 -17.00 -10.81
C GLY A 220 -0.98 -15.60 -10.88
N GLY A 221 -2.22 -15.47 -11.33
CA GLY A 221 -2.98 -14.22 -11.19
C GLY A 221 -3.27 -13.88 -9.73
N PHE A 222 -3.52 -12.61 -9.46
CA PHE A 222 -3.93 -12.12 -8.15
C PHE A 222 -5.20 -11.27 -8.23
N PRO A 223 -6.03 -11.25 -7.18
CA PRO A 223 -7.30 -10.53 -7.22
C PRO A 223 -7.11 -9.04 -7.54
N HIS A 224 -7.99 -8.49 -8.37
CA HIS A 224 -7.95 -7.09 -8.76
C HIS A 224 -8.35 -6.19 -7.57
N PRO A 225 -7.51 -5.23 -7.13
CA PRO A 225 -7.75 -4.48 -5.89
C PRO A 225 -9.04 -3.66 -5.87
N ARG A 226 -9.56 -3.28 -7.05
CA ARG A 226 -10.80 -2.50 -7.21
C ARG A 226 -12.01 -3.33 -7.66
N ASN A 227 -11.79 -4.59 -8.06
CA ASN A 227 -12.84 -5.46 -8.57
C ASN A 227 -12.62 -6.88 -8.05
N GLY A 228 -13.28 -7.22 -6.94
CA GLY A 228 -13.11 -8.51 -6.29
C GLY A 228 -13.51 -9.71 -7.16
N SER A 229 -14.22 -9.52 -8.28
CA SER A 229 -14.62 -10.60 -9.18
C SER A 229 -13.64 -10.85 -10.34
N GLU A 230 -12.57 -10.06 -10.45
CA GLU A 230 -11.58 -10.15 -11.51
C GLU A 230 -10.16 -10.31 -10.95
N CYS A 231 -9.27 -10.80 -11.80
CA CYS A 231 -7.87 -11.01 -11.52
C CYS A 231 -7.00 -10.16 -12.42
N ILE A 232 -5.85 -9.72 -11.89
CA ILE A 232 -4.74 -9.20 -12.68
C ILE A 232 -3.90 -10.41 -13.11
N CYS A 233 -3.75 -10.59 -14.42
CA CYS A 233 -3.17 -11.79 -15.01
C CYS A 233 -1.71 -11.60 -15.45
N PRO A 234 -0.86 -12.63 -15.28
CA PRO A 234 0.46 -12.65 -15.90
C PRO A 234 0.40 -12.59 -17.43
N SER A 235 1.51 -12.19 -18.07
CA SER A 235 1.62 -12.16 -19.53
C SER A 235 1.22 -13.50 -20.16
N GLY A 236 0.45 -13.46 -21.24
CA GLY A 236 -0.06 -14.66 -21.92
C GLY A 236 -1.30 -15.29 -21.28
N TYR A 237 -1.83 -14.76 -20.18
CA TYR A 237 -3.08 -15.21 -19.55
C TYR A 237 -4.10 -14.07 -19.46
N GLY A 238 -5.39 -14.41 -19.51
CA GLY A 238 -6.50 -13.48 -19.48
C GLY A 238 -7.80 -14.12 -19.00
N GLY A 239 -8.91 -13.43 -19.24
CA GLY A 239 -10.20 -13.76 -18.63
C GLY A 239 -10.29 -13.24 -17.19
N ALA A 240 -11.47 -13.33 -16.59
CA ALA A 240 -11.71 -12.81 -15.24
C ALA A 240 -10.84 -13.53 -14.19
N LEU A 241 -10.49 -14.81 -14.41
CA LEU A 241 -9.74 -15.64 -13.45
C LEU A 241 -8.34 -16.03 -13.95
N CYS A 242 -7.83 -15.42 -15.02
CA CYS A 242 -6.54 -15.77 -15.63
C CYS A 242 -6.47 -17.22 -16.15
N ASN A 243 -7.61 -17.82 -16.46
CA ASN A 243 -7.77 -19.18 -16.95
C ASN A 243 -8.05 -19.25 -18.46
N GLU A 244 -8.08 -18.10 -19.14
CA GLU A 244 -8.33 -17.99 -20.56
C GLU A 244 -7.12 -17.42 -21.29
N ARG A 245 -7.04 -17.67 -22.59
CA ARG A 245 -6.07 -17.01 -23.46
C ARG A 245 -6.49 -15.53 -23.62
N PRO A 246 -5.56 -14.56 -23.58
CA PRO A 246 -5.88 -13.16 -23.80
C PRO A 246 -6.69 -12.95 -25.08
N LYS A 247 -7.68 -12.05 -25.02
CA LYS A 247 -8.47 -11.63 -26.18
C LYS A 247 -7.57 -11.00 -27.24
N GLY A 248 -7.97 -11.11 -28.50
CA GLY A 248 -7.19 -10.63 -29.65
C GLY A 248 -6.62 -11.79 -30.46
N CYS A 249 -5.54 -11.53 -31.20
CA CYS A 249 -4.98 -12.51 -32.10
C CYS A 249 -4.24 -13.63 -31.35
N GLY A 250 -4.06 -14.75 -32.04
CA GLY A 250 -3.42 -15.97 -31.55
C GLY A 250 -4.39 -17.13 -31.39
N GLN A 251 -3.85 -18.33 -31.16
CA GLN A 251 -4.62 -19.58 -31.15
C GLN A 251 -4.12 -20.55 -30.07
N THR A 252 -4.95 -21.52 -29.73
CA THR A 252 -4.58 -22.64 -28.87
C THR A 252 -4.25 -23.85 -29.74
N TYR A 253 -3.07 -24.43 -29.53
CA TYR A 253 -2.55 -25.59 -30.25
C TYR A 253 -2.42 -26.78 -29.31
N MET A 254 -2.90 -27.94 -29.72
CA MET A 254 -2.69 -29.19 -28.99
C MET A 254 -1.42 -29.88 -29.50
N ALA A 255 -0.46 -30.07 -28.60
CA ALA A 255 0.78 -30.78 -28.86
C ALA A 255 0.56 -32.29 -28.96
N LYS A 256 1.21 -32.91 -29.95
CA LYS A 256 1.31 -34.36 -30.14
C LYS A 256 2.75 -34.80 -29.92
N GLU A 257 2.96 -36.11 -29.82
CA GLU A 257 4.31 -36.71 -29.77
C GLU A 257 5.09 -36.45 -31.07
N THR A 258 4.38 -36.24 -32.19
CA THR A 258 4.96 -35.86 -33.48
C THR A 258 5.22 -34.35 -33.57
N ARG A 259 6.31 -33.98 -34.24
CA ARG A 259 6.69 -32.59 -34.55
C ARG A 259 5.58 -31.81 -35.24
N GLN A 260 5.28 -30.61 -34.71
CA GLN A 260 4.33 -29.62 -35.25
C GLN A 260 4.99 -28.24 -35.34
N TYR A 261 4.33 -27.31 -36.05
CA TYR A 261 4.83 -25.95 -36.24
C TYR A 261 3.78 -24.91 -35.87
N LEU A 262 4.24 -23.83 -35.24
CA LEU A 262 3.50 -22.59 -35.00
C LEU A 262 4.17 -21.51 -35.83
N ILE A 263 3.41 -20.90 -36.74
CA ILE A 263 3.89 -19.83 -37.61
C ILE A 263 3.05 -18.60 -37.30
N ASP A 264 3.70 -17.56 -36.79
CA ASP A 264 3.04 -16.30 -36.49
C ASP A 264 3.69 -15.17 -37.29
N ARG A 265 2.83 -14.36 -37.93
CA ARG A 265 3.23 -13.18 -38.69
C ARG A 265 2.57 -11.96 -38.06
N LEU A 266 3.36 -11.08 -37.48
CA LEU A 266 2.88 -9.94 -36.73
C LEU A 266 3.63 -8.67 -37.15
N GLY A 267 2.89 -7.56 -37.22
CA GLY A 267 3.41 -6.26 -37.67
C GLY A 267 2.83 -5.82 -39.01
N PHE A 268 3.16 -4.59 -39.40
CA PHE A 268 2.64 -3.91 -40.58
C PHE A 268 3.80 -3.43 -41.46
N PRO A 269 3.60 -3.30 -42.78
CA PRO A 269 4.60 -2.68 -43.63
C PRO A 269 4.66 -1.17 -43.35
N SER A 270 5.86 -0.72 -42.95
CA SER A 270 6.31 0.68 -42.88
C SER A 270 5.97 1.44 -41.57
N ASN A 271 7.05 1.81 -40.86
CA ASN A 271 7.18 2.69 -39.68
C ASN A 271 7.06 2.05 -38.28
N ILE A 272 7.91 2.52 -37.36
CA ILE A 272 7.84 2.23 -35.92
C ILE A 272 6.55 2.86 -35.38
N ARG A 273 5.78 2.10 -34.60
CA ARG A 273 4.54 2.58 -33.95
C ARG A 273 4.73 2.66 -32.44
N ASP A 274 3.93 3.48 -31.78
CA ASP A 274 3.92 3.52 -30.31
C ASP A 274 3.16 2.35 -29.69
N GLU A 275 2.23 1.75 -30.44
CA GLU A 275 1.51 0.55 -30.03
C GLU A 275 2.28 -0.72 -30.38
N PHE A 276 2.41 -1.62 -29.40
CA PHE A 276 2.86 -3.00 -29.60
C PHE A 276 1.64 -3.90 -29.84
N PRO A 277 1.36 -4.34 -31.07
CA PRO A 277 0.53 -5.52 -31.27
C PRO A 277 1.16 -6.72 -30.56
N PHE A 278 0.34 -7.42 -29.78
CA PHE A 278 0.66 -8.71 -29.17
C PHE A 278 -0.25 -9.80 -29.75
N CYS A 279 0.33 -10.96 -30.05
CA CYS A 279 -0.41 -12.18 -30.38
C CYS A 279 -0.15 -13.23 -29.33
N ASN A 280 -1.21 -13.68 -28.66
CA ASN A 280 -1.11 -14.60 -27.54
C ASN A 280 -1.55 -15.98 -28.00
N HIS A 281 -0.61 -16.92 -28.10
CA HIS A 281 -0.85 -18.31 -28.45
C HIS A 281 -0.65 -19.20 -27.23
N TRP A 282 -1.37 -20.32 -27.15
CA TRP A 282 -1.14 -21.36 -26.16
C TRP A 282 -0.75 -22.66 -26.86
N ILE A 283 0.29 -23.32 -26.39
CA ILE A 283 0.56 -24.72 -26.74
C ILE A 283 0.21 -25.56 -25.53
N GLU A 284 -0.69 -26.51 -25.69
CA GLU A 284 -1.22 -27.34 -24.61
C GLU A 284 -0.91 -28.81 -24.85
N ALA A 285 -0.67 -29.53 -23.76
CA ALA A 285 -0.50 -30.97 -23.74
C ALA A 285 -1.42 -31.58 -22.66
N PRO A 286 -1.68 -32.90 -22.74
CA PRO A 286 -2.36 -33.61 -21.66
C PRO A 286 -1.69 -33.36 -20.30
N GLU A 287 -2.48 -33.42 -19.23
CA GLU A 287 -1.98 -33.19 -17.87
C GLU A 287 -0.81 -34.14 -17.54
N GLY A 288 0.20 -33.60 -16.85
CA GLY A 288 1.44 -34.32 -16.52
C GLY A 288 2.46 -34.44 -17.65
N LYS A 289 2.09 -34.11 -18.90
CA LYS A 289 3.05 -34.03 -20.02
C LYS A 289 3.75 -32.67 -20.07
N LYS A 290 4.97 -32.67 -20.59
CA LYS A 290 5.75 -31.47 -20.89
C LYS A 290 5.79 -31.24 -22.39
N ILE A 291 6.09 -30.01 -22.78
CA ILE A 291 6.15 -29.57 -24.18
C ILE A 291 7.57 -29.12 -24.46
N GLU A 292 8.15 -29.65 -25.52
CA GLU A 292 9.40 -29.15 -26.09
C GLU A 292 9.04 -28.10 -27.16
N VAL A 293 9.61 -26.90 -27.04
CA VAL A 293 9.47 -25.82 -28.01
C VAL A 293 10.85 -25.44 -28.50
N LYS A 294 11.05 -25.49 -29.82
CA LYS A 294 12.28 -25.10 -30.49
C LYS A 294 12.04 -23.90 -31.39
N ILE A 295 12.94 -22.92 -31.34
CA ILE A 295 12.90 -21.77 -32.24
C ILE A 295 13.46 -22.19 -33.60
N SER A 296 12.60 -22.32 -34.60
CA SER A 296 13.04 -22.66 -35.97
C SER A 296 13.53 -21.42 -36.72
N SER A 297 12.84 -20.30 -36.59
CA SER A 297 13.19 -19.05 -37.28
C SER A 297 12.70 -17.81 -36.53
N ILE A 298 13.60 -16.82 -36.41
CA ILE A 298 13.33 -15.44 -35.98
C ILE A 298 14.05 -14.52 -36.98
N PRO A 299 13.41 -13.46 -37.50
CA PRO A 299 13.99 -12.62 -38.54
C PRO A 299 15.10 -11.71 -38.00
N TYR A 300 15.99 -11.29 -38.89
CA TYR A 300 17.02 -10.27 -38.58
C TYR A 300 16.39 -8.88 -38.41
N GLY A 301 17.09 -7.99 -37.69
CA GLY A 301 16.73 -6.57 -37.57
C GLY A 301 15.89 -6.18 -36.35
N PHE A 302 15.58 -7.14 -35.47
CA PHE A 302 14.80 -6.93 -34.23
C PHE A 302 15.64 -6.97 -32.95
N ALA A 303 16.93 -7.29 -33.11
CA ALA A 303 17.89 -7.45 -32.05
C ALA A 303 18.23 -6.12 -31.37
N HIS A 304 17.62 -5.87 -30.22
CA HIS A 304 17.97 -4.80 -29.29
C HIS A 304 17.88 -5.34 -27.86
N ASP A 305 18.62 -4.73 -26.94
CA ASP A 305 18.53 -5.06 -25.52
C ASP A 305 17.07 -4.96 -25.04
N GLY A 306 16.60 -6.04 -24.42
CA GLY A 306 15.20 -6.17 -23.97
C GLY A 306 14.18 -6.47 -25.08
N CYS A 307 14.61 -6.69 -26.32
CA CYS A 307 13.78 -6.99 -27.49
C CYS A 307 12.73 -5.91 -27.82
N ILE A 308 13.04 -4.63 -27.63
CA ILE A 308 12.08 -3.51 -27.73
C ILE A 308 11.43 -3.29 -29.12
N LEU A 309 11.92 -3.91 -30.19
CA LEU A 309 11.38 -3.73 -31.55
C LEU A 309 10.42 -4.84 -31.97
N GLY A 310 10.52 -6.01 -31.34
CA GLY A 310 9.75 -7.19 -31.68
C GLY A 310 10.48 -8.47 -31.28
N GLY A 311 9.74 -9.55 -31.12
CA GLY A 311 10.27 -10.79 -30.57
C GLY A 311 9.17 -11.81 -30.28
N VAL A 312 9.60 -12.88 -29.62
CA VAL A 312 8.73 -13.87 -29.03
C VAL A 312 9.10 -14.07 -27.57
N GLU A 313 8.11 -14.08 -26.70
CA GLU A 313 8.21 -14.50 -25.31
C GLU A 313 7.63 -15.92 -25.18
N ILE A 314 8.41 -16.85 -24.63
CA ILE A 314 8.01 -18.24 -24.42
C ILE A 314 8.02 -18.53 -22.92
N LYS A 315 6.85 -18.80 -22.33
CA LYS A 315 6.70 -19.08 -20.91
C LYS A 315 6.81 -20.57 -20.60
N SER A 316 8.02 -21.11 -20.69
CA SER A 316 8.33 -22.52 -20.40
C SER A 316 8.62 -22.81 -18.92
N ASN A 317 8.72 -21.78 -18.06
CA ASN A 317 9.03 -21.97 -16.64
C ASN A 317 7.90 -22.69 -15.88
N LYS A 318 8.21 -23.32 -14.74
CA LYS A 318 7.17 -23.92 -13.88
C LYS A 318 6.28 -22.84 -13.27
N ASP A 319 6.90 -21.77 -12.76
CA ASP A 319 6.20 -20.58 -12.32
C ASP A 319 5.85 -19.70 -13.54
N GLN A 320 4.57 -19.37 -13.66
CA GLN A 320 4.01 -18.62 -14.79
C GLN A 320 3.89 -17.12 -14.47
N ILE A 321 4.17 -16.69 -13.24
CA ILE A 321 4.12 -15.28 -12.83
C ILE A 321 5.20 -14.46 -13.56
N PRO A 322 6.49 -14.86 -13.58
CA PRO A 322 7.54 -14.05 -14.20
C PRO A 322 7.41 -13.99 -15.71
N THR A 323 7.96 -12.94 -16.32
CA THR A 323 8.14 -12.85 -17.78
C THR A 323 8.85 -14.10 -18.31
N GLY A 324 8.36 -14.64 -19.43
CA GLY A 324 9.00 -15.79 -20.09
C GLY A 324 10.35 -15.45 -20.70
N TYR A 325 11.01 -16.46 -21.29
CA TYR A 325 12.23 -16.23 -22.06
C TYR A 325 11.88 -15.44 -23.32
N ARG A 326 12.56 -14.31 -23.54
CA ARG A 326 12.36 -13.46 -24.72
C ARG A 326 13.48 -13.66 -25.72
N PHE A 327 13.09 -13.81 -26.99
CA PHE A 327 14.00 -14.00 -28.10
C PHE A 327 13.66 -13.04 -29.23
N CYS A 328 14.70 -12.42 -29.76
CA CYS A 328 14.62 -11.47 -30.87
C CYS A 328 15.91 -11.44 -31.71
N LEU A 329 16.95 -12.15 -31.28
CA LEU A 329 18.18 -12.29 -32.05
C LEU A 329 18.02 -13.45 -33.02
N HIS A 330 18.45 -13.24 -34.27
CA HIS A 330 18.42 -14.33 -35.25
C HIS A 330 19.26 -15.55 -34.81
N ASN A 331 20.32 -15.32 -34.02
CA ASN A 331 21.17 -16.36 -33.48
C ASN A 331 20.49 -17.20 -32.39
N ASP A 332 19.34 -16.78 -31.87
CA ASP A 332 18.54 -17.58 -30.93
C ASP A 332 17.87 -18.77 -31.63
N ARG A 333 17.94 -18.87 -32.97
CA ARG A 333 17.50 -20.03 -33.73
C ARG A 333 18.16 -21.32 -33.18
N ASN A 334 17.41 -22.41 -33.20
CA ASN A 334 17.75 -23.69 -32.58
C ASN A 334 17.78 -23.73 -31.05
N THR A 335 17.45 -22.64 -30.36
CA THR A 335 17.18 -22.73 -28.91
C THR A 335 16.01 -23.67 -28.66
N VAL A 336 16.18 -24.60 -27.72
CA VAL A 336 15.18 -25.57 -27.30
C VAL A 336 14.83 -25.33 -25.85
N LEU A 337 13.53 -25.24 -25.56
CA LEU A 337 12.99 -25.07 -24.21
C LEU A 337 12.05 -26.24 -23.92
N VAL A 338 12.16 -26.81 -22.72
CA VAL A 338 11.21 -27.82 -22.22
C VAL A 338 10.38 -27.19 -21.12
N SER A 339 9.06 -27.33 -21.21
CA SER A 339 8.15 -26.69 -20.27
C SER A 339 8.15 -27.34 -18.88
N GLY A 340 7.91 -26.52 -17.86
CA GLY A 340 7.66 -26.96 -16.48
C GLY A 340 6.21 -27.39 -16.22
N SER A 341 5.29 -27.08 -17.14
CA SER A 341 3.86 -27.36 -17.09
C SER A 341 3.36 -27.95 -18.41
N ASN A 342 2.10 -28.37 -18.48
CA ASN A 342 1.46 -28.85 -19.70
C ASN A 342 0.87 -27.74 -20.59
N ARG A 343 1.15 -26.46 -20.28
CA ARG A 343 0.71 -25.31 -21.07
C ARG A 343 1.87 -24.32 -21.23
N VAL A 344 2.16 -23.92 -22.47
CA VAL A 344 3.17 -22.92 -22.80
C VAL A 344 2.50 -21.74 -23.51
N PRO A 345 2.31 -20.62 -22.81
CA PRO A 345 2.03 -19.35 -23.46
C PRO A 345 3.20 -18.92 -24.35
N VAL A 346 2.87 -18.59 -25.60
CA VAL A 346 3.78 -18.03 -26.60
C VAL A 346 3.21 -16.67 -26.99
N ILE A 347 3.91 -15.60 -26.63
CA ILE A 347 3.50 -14.23 -26.92
C ILE A 347 4.43 -13.66 -27.97
N THR A 348 3.93 -13.46 -29.19
CA THR A 348 4.65 -12.69 -30.20
C THR A 348 4.29 -11.22 -30.06
N PHE A 349 5.26 -10.35 -30.28
CA PHE A 349 5.07 -8.91 -30.18
C PHE A 349 5.95 -8.22 -31.21
N ASN A 350 5.48 -7.08 -31.71
CA ASN A 350 6.15 -6.37 -32.78
C ASN A 350 5.88 -4.86 -32.64
N ARG A 351 6.88 -4.04 -32.94
CA ARG A 351 6.76 -2.57 -32.97
C ARG A 351 7.26 -1.97 -34.30
N PHE A 352 8.01 -2.74 -35.08
CA PHE A 352 8.71 -2.25 -36.27
C PHE A 352 8.69 -3.29 -37.39
N ASN A 353 8.21 -2.93 -38.58
CA ASN A 353 8.11 -3.82 -39.74
C ASN A 353 7.35 -5.14 -39.46
N GLN A 354 7.21 -5.99 -40.46
CA GLN A 354 6.58 -7.29 -40.27
C GLN A 354 7.61 -8.33 -39.81
N GLN A 355 7.31 -8.99 -38.69
CA GLN A 355 8.08 -10.11 -38.16
C GLN A 355 7.36 -11.42 -38.43
N GLN A 356 8.12 -12.48 -38.72
CA GLN A 356 7.61 -13.85 -38.80
C GLN A 356 8.40 -14.75 -37.86
N VAL A 357 7.74 -15.29 -36.85
CA VAL A 357 8.32 -16.28 -35.93
C VAL A 357 7.81 -17.66 -36.31
N ILE A 358 8.74 -18.61 -36.42
CA ILE A 358 8.42 -20.03 -36.63
C ILE A 358 8.97 -20.80 -35.44
N LEU A 359 8.06 -21.45 -34.72
CA LEU A 359 8.39 -22.37 -33.64
C LEU A 359 8.03 -23.79 -34.07
N GLU A 360 8.90 -24.72 -33.70
CA GLU A 360 8.63 -26.15 -33.73
C GLU A 360 8.23 -26.58 -32.32
N TYR A 361 7.20 -27.42 -32.20
CA TYR A 361 6.78 -27.95 -30.90
C TYR A 361 6.32 -29.40 -30.98
N LYS A 362 6.44 -30.10 -29.85
CA LYS A 362 5.93 -31.47 -29.64
C LYS A 362 5.81 -31.75 -28.13
N ILE A 363 5.15 -32.84 -27.77
CA ILE A 363 5.26 -33.39 -26.42
C ILE A 363 6.72 -33.79 -26.19
N ALA A 364 7.28 -33.39 -25.05
CA ALA A 364 8.62 -33.79 -24.64
C ALA A 364 8.59 -35.28 -24.24
N SER A 365 9.53 -36.03 -24.79
CA SER A 365 9.70 -37.47 -24.55
C SER A 365 10.17 -37.79 -23.15
#